data_AF-Q1JKN9-F1
#
_entry.id   AF-Q1JKN9-F1
#
_cell.length_a   1.000
_cell.length_b   1.000
_cell.length_c   1.000
_cell.angle_alpha   90.00
_cell.angle_beta   90.00
_cell.angle_gamma   90.00
#
_symmetry.space_group_name_H-M   'P 1'
#
loop_
_entity.id
_entity.type
_entity.pdbx_description
1 polymer ?
#
loop_
_entity_poly.entity_id
_entity_poly.type
_entity_poly.pdbx_seq_one_letter_code
_entity_poly.pdbx_strand_id
1 'polypeptide(L)'
;MEIIGSLGVLVGVIVIIYLSVKEVNIIIAAPLATSLVIWFNQMDPTTTLLGKEPNQFMGALSTYILNYFAIFLLGSILAKLMETSGATTSIADYILKKVGHDSPYKVLVAIFLISAILTYGGISLFVVMFAVLPLARSLFKKMDLA
;
A
#
# COMPACT_ATOMS: atom_id res chain seq x y z
N MET A 1 -21.45 20.60 17.09
CA MET A 1 -20.59 19.44 17.44
C MET A 1 -20.14 18.68 16.20
N GLU A 2 -20.95 18.58 15.15
CA GLU A 2 -20.56 17.91 13.89
C GLU A 2 -19.32 18.51 13.20
N ILE A 3 -19.24 19.85 13.10
CA ILE A 3 -18.12 20.54 12.42
C ILE A 3 -16.78 20.27 13.10
N ILE A 4 -16.75 20.23 14.45
CA ILE A 4 -15.54 19.97 15.23
C ILE A 4 -15.07 18.52 15.01
N GLY A 5 -16.01 17.58 14.94
CA GLY A 5 -15.69 16.18 14.68
C GLY A 5 -15.12 15.96 13.27
N SER A 6 -15.73 16.56 12.25
CA SER A 6 -15.21 16.53 10.87
C SER A 6 -13.83 17.17 10.74
N LEU A 7 -13.59 18.28 11.45
CA LEU A 7 -12.27 18.90 11.56
C LEU A 7 -11.25 17.94 12.19
N GLY A 8 -11.62 17.24 13.26
CA GLY A 8 -10.77 16.23 13.89
C GLY A 8 -10.34 15.12 12.92
N VAL A 9 -11.28 14.61 12.11
CA VAL A 9 -10.98 13.62 11.06
C VAL A 9 -10.04 14.20 10.00
N LEU A 10 -10.32 15.42 9.51
CA LEU A 10 -9.46 16.08 8.52
C LEU A 10 -8.02 16.25 9.04
N VAL A 11 -7.86 16.68 10.28
CA VAL A 11 -6.56 16.82 10.94
C VAL A 11 -5.88 15.46 11.08
N GLY A 12 -6.60 14.42 11.51
CA GLY A 12 -6.07 13.06 11.58
C GLY A 12 -5.54 12.55 10.23
N VAL A 13 -6.29 12.79 9.14
CA VAL A 13 -5.88 12.45 7.78
C VAL A 13 -4.63 13.23 7.34
N ILE A 14 -4.57 14.54 7.61
CA ILE A 14 -3.38 15.34 7.28
C ILE A 14 -2.16 14.83 8.05
N VAL A 15 -2.33 14.48 9.32
CA VAL A 15 -1.24 13.99 10.17
C VAL A 15 -0.73 12.63 9.70
N ILE A 16 -1.60 11.68 9.38
CA ILE A 16 -1.13 10.36 8.92
C ILE A 16 -0.40 10.46 7.57
N ILE A 17 -0.88 11.32 6.67
CA ILE A 17 -0.20 11.59 5.38
C ILE A 17 1.16 12.22 5.65
N TYR A 18 1.22 13.26 6.47
CA TYR A 18 2.47 13.95 6.81
C TYR A 18 3.51 13.02 7.45
N LEU A 19 3.09 12.18 8.39
CA LEU A 19 3.96 11.19 9.04
C LEU A 19 4.44 10.12 8.04
N SER A 20 3.58 9.70 7.12
CA SER A 20 3.93 8.72 6.08
C SER A 20 4.95 9.29 5.08
N VAL A 21 4.82 10.58 4.71
CA VAL A 21 5.81 11.29 3.88
C VAL A 21 7.15 11.45 4.60
N LYS A 22 7.14 11.55 5.94
CA LYS A 22 8.34 11.56 6.77
C LYS A 22 8.93 10.16 7.06
N GLU A 23 8.48 9.13 6.34
CA GLU A 23 8.95 7.75 6.50
C GLU A 23 8.77 7.18 7.92
N VAL A 24 7.86 7.77 8.71
CA VAL A 24 7.50 7.23 10.02
C VAL A 24 6.75 5.92 9.81
N ASN A 25 7.14 4.88 10.55
CA ASN A 25 6.50 3.57 10.47
C ASN A 25 4.98 3.71 10.64
N ILE A 26 4.22 3.18 9.69
CA ILE A 26 2.76 3.26 9.66
C ILE A 26 2.10 2.67 10.91
N ILE A 27 2.73 1.68 11.54
CA ILE A 27 2.29 1.07 12.80
C ILE A 27 2.27 2.10 13.93
N ILE A 28 3.15 3.09 13.90
CA ILE A 28 3.22 4.20 14.88
C ILE A 28 2.34 5.37 14.43
N ALA A 29 2.37 5.70 13.14
CA ALA A 29 1.65 6.84 12.60
C ALA A 29 0.12 6.69 12.71
N ALA A 30 -0.41 5.48 12.48
CA ALA A 30 -1.85 5.25 12.47
C ALA A 30 -2.51 5.39 13.88
N PRO A 31 -1.96 4.82 14.97
CA PRO A 31 -2.42 5.10 16.32
C PRO A 31 -2.31 6.57 16.71
N LEU A 32 -1.24 7.28 16.31
CA LEU A 32 -1.08 8.71 16.60
C LEU A 32 -2.16 9.55 15.92
N ALA A 33 -2.41 9.30 14.63
CA ALA A 33 -3.49 9.96 13.90
C ALA A 33 -4.87 9.66 14.52
N THR A 34 -5.12 8.40 14.89
CA THR A 34 -6.36 7.99 15.56
C THR A 34 -6.51 8.67 16.93
N SER A 35 -5.41 8.82 17.68
CA SER A 35 -5.41 9.51 18.98
C SER A 35 -5.79 10.99 18.86
N LEU A 36 -5.39 11.66 17.77
CA LEU A 36 -5.83 13.02 17.50
C LEU A 36 -7.33 13.07 17.20
N VAL A 37 -7.84 12.15 16.37
CA VAL A 37 -9.29 12.08 16.09
C VAL A 37 -10.08 11.87 17.39
N ILE A 38 -9.60 10.97 18.25
CA ILE A 38 -10.19 10.69 19.58
C ILE A 38 -10.22 11.97 20.43
N TRP A 39 -9.13 12.72 20.47
CA TRP A 39 -9.03 13.95 21.26
C TRP A 39 -10.00 15.03 20.79
N PHE A 40 -10.11 15.25 19.48
CA PHE A 40 -11.04 16.24 18.92
C PHE A 40 -12.52 15.82 19.05
N ASN A 41 -12.81 14.52 19.04
CA ASN A 41 -14.18 13.98 19.12
C ASN A 41 -14.62 13.57 20.53
N GLN A 42 -13.76 13.74 21.54
CA GLN A 42 -14.00 13.32 22.94
C GLN A 42 -14.44 11.85 23.05
N MET A 43 -13.85 10.99 22.21
CA MET A 43 -14.11 9.55 22.23
C MET A 43 -13.33 8.91 23.39
N ASP A 44 -13.77 7.74 23.84
CA ASP A 44 -12.98 6.96 24.79
C ASP A 44 -11.77 6.33 24.07
N PRO A 45 -10.53 6.65 24.48
CA PRO A 45 -9.33 6.15 23.83
C PRO A 45 -9.19 4.63 23.90
N THR A 46 -9.64 4.02 25.00
CA THR A 46 -9.42 2.59 25.23
C THR A 46 -10.27 1.74 24.30
N THR A 47 -11.57 2.03 24.20
CA THR A 47 -12.48 1.37 23.27
C THR A 47 -12.15 1.69 21.82
N THR A 48 -11.81 2.94 21.49
CA THR A 48 -11.57 3.35 20.09
C THR A 48 -10.27 2.77 19.53
N LEU A 49 -9.20 2.70 20.33
CA LEU A 49 -7.92 2.14 19.90
C LEU A 49 -7.90 0.61 20.00
N LEU A 50 -8.28 0.05 21.15
CA LEU A 50 -8.06 -1.36 21.49
C LEU A 50 -9.30 -2.25 21.39
N GLY A 51 -10.46 -1.66 21.08
CA GLY A 51 -11.68 -2.41 20.97
C GLY A 51 -11.71 -3.36 19.75
N LYS A 52 -12.62 -4.33 19.82
CA LYS A 52 -12.71 -5.46 18.88
C LYS A 52 -13.69 -5.22 17.73
N GLU A 53 -14.52 -4.19 17.83
CA GLU A 53 -15.53 -3.92 16.81
C GLU A 53 -14.90 -3.38 15.53
N PRO A 54 -15.44 -3.69 14.33
CA PRO A 54 -14.85 -3.27 13.05
C PRO A 54 -14.78 -1.75 12.85
N ASN A 55 -15.52 -0.96 13.63
CA ASN A 55 -15.48 0.50 13.63
C ASN A 55 -14.40 1.08 14.57
N GLN A 56 -13.69 0.23 15.33
CA GLN A 56 -12.58 0.57 16.21
C GLN A 56 -11.25 0.19 15.54
N PHE A 57 -10.15 0.81 15.94
CA PHE A 57 -8.87 0.68 15.26
C PHE A 57 -8.33 -0.77 15.24
N MET A 58 -8.20 -1.43 16.40
CA MET A 58 -7.75 -2.83 16.48
C MET A 58 -8.75 -3.82 15.86
N GLY A 59 -10.06 -3.60 16.01
CA GLY A 59 -11.09 -4.41 15.38
C GLY A 59 -11.04 -4.33 13.84
N ALA A 60 -10.91 -3.12 13.29
CA ALA A 60 -10.72 -2.90 11.86
C ALA A 60 -9.43 -3.58 11.34
N LEU A 61 -8.32 -3.41 12.05
CA LEU A 61 -7.02 -3.98 11.68
C LEU A 61 -7.06 -5.51 11.69
N SER A 62 -7.59 -6.12 12.75
CA SER A 62 -7.69 -7.58 12.86
C SER A 62 -8.61 -8.17 11.80
N THR A 63 -9.77 -7.55 11.58
CA THR A 63 -10.71 -7.95 10.52
C THR A 63 -10.05 -7.88 9.14
N TYR A 64 -9.31 -6.81 8.85
CA TYR A 64 -8.58 -6.66 7.60
C TYR A 64 -7.53 -7.77 7.42
N ILE A 65 -6.70 -8.02 8.44
CA ILE A 65 -5.68 -9.07 8.37
C ILE A 65 -6.33 -10.44 8.14
N LEU A 66 -7.39 -10.78 8.87
CA LEU A 66 -8.07 -12.07 8.73
C LEU A 66 -8.68 -12.25 7.34
N ASN A 67 -9.35 -11.23 6.80
CA ASN A 67 -10.00 -11.29 5.49
C ASN A 67 -8.99 -11.42 4.33
N TYR A 68 -7.84 -10.77 4.44
CA TYR A 68 -6.83 -10.74 3.37
C TYR A 68 -5.64 -11.66 3.62
N PHE A 69 -5.62 -12.43 4.73
CA PHE A 69 -4.48 -13.23 5.15
C PHE A 69 -3.97 -14.16 4.05
N ALA A 70 -4.86 -14.98 3.48
CA ALA A 70 -4.49 -15.94 2.44
C ALA A 70 -3.93 -15.25 1.18
N ILE A 71 -4.53 -14.12 0.79
CA ILE A 71 -4.10 -13.33 -0.36
C ILE A 71 -2.71 -12.75 -0.11
N PHE A 72 -2.44 -12.21 1.08
CA PHE A 72 -1.13 -11.66 1.43
C PHE A 72 -0.07 -12.73 1.58
N LEU A 73 -0.40 -13.87 2.19
CA LEU A 73 0.51 -14.99 2.33
C LEU A 73 0.91 -15.52 0.96
N LEU A 74 -0.05 -15.90 0.12
CA LEU A 74 0.20 -16.43 -1.21
C LEU A 74 0.84 -15.38 -2.13
N GLY A 75 0.40 -14.13 -2.05
CA GLY A 75 1.00 -13.01 -2.76
C GLY A 75 2.47 -12.79 -2.40
N SER A 76 2.81 -12.87 -1.11
CA SER A 76 4.21 -12.74 -0.66
C SER A 76 5.09 -13.89 -1.17
N ILE A 77 4.56 -15.12 -1.19
CA ILE A 77 5.25 -16.30 -1.74
C ILE A 77 5.45 -16.13 -3.25
N LEU A 78 4.41 -15.71 -3.98
CA LEU A 78 4.50 -15.43 -5.42
C LEU A 78 5.54 -14.36 -5.71
N ALA A 79 5.51 -13.23 -4.99
CA ALA A 79 6.47 -12.15 -5.15
C ALA A 79 7.91 -12.66 -4.95
N LYS A 80 8.14 -13.48 -3.92
CA LYS A 80 9.46 -14.06 -3.65
C LYS A 80 9.88 -15.05 -4.73
N LEU A 81 8.97 -15.91 -5.18
CA LEU A 81 9.22 -16.88 -6.24
C LEU A 81 9.57 -16.19 -7.57
N MET A 82 8.88 -15.11 -7.91
CA MET A 82 9.16 -14.31 -9.11
C MET A 82 10.53 -13.60 -9.04
N GLU A 83 10.96 -13.20 -7.85
CA GLU A 83 12.29 -12.63 -7.61
C GLU A 83 13.37 -13.71 -7.74
N THR A 84 13.22 -14.85 -7.07
CA THR A 84 14.25 -15.91 -7.03
C THR A 84 14.35 -16.73 -8.31
N SER A 85 13.26 -16.92 -9.04
CA SER A 85 13.26 -17.61 -10.33
C SER A 85 13.87 -16.78 -11.48
N GLY A 86 14.14 -15.49 -11.27
CA GLY A 86 14.58 -14.58 -12.32
C GLY A 86 13.47 -14.18 -13.32
N ALA A 87 12.22 -14.62 -13.11
CA ALA A 87 11.10 -14.27 -13.97
C ALA A 87 10.91 -12.75 -14.08
N THR A 88 11.07 -12.03 -12.96
CA THR A 88 11.02 -10.56 -12.91
C THR A 88 12.07 -9.90 -13.80
N THR A 89 13.30 -10.43 -13.82
CA THR A 89 14.38 -9.95 -14.69
C THR A 89 14.05 -10.14 -16.16
N SER A 90 13.58 -11.34 -16.55
CA SER A 90 13.20 -11.64 -17.94
C SER A 90 12.04 -10.77 -18.44
N ILE A 91 11.03 -10.54 -17.61
CA ILE A 91 9.89 -9.67 -17.95
C ILE A 91 10.37 -8.21 -18.07
N ALA A 92 11.22 -7.75 -17.15
CA ALA A 92 11.79 -6.41 -17.19
C ALA A 92 12.60 -6.18 -18.47
N ASP A 93 13.44 -7.13 -18.88
CA ASP A 93 14.23 -7.05 -20.12
C ASP A 93 13.34 -7.00 -21.36
N TYR A 94 12.26 -7.79 -21.38
CA TYR A 94 11.29 -7.74 -22.47
C TYR A 94 10.60 -6.37 -22.57
N ILE A 95 10.19 -5.79 -21.44
CA ILE A 95 9.57 -4.46 -21.39
C ILE A 95 10.57 -3.39 -21.86
N LEU A 96 11.79 -3.39 -21.33
CA LEU A 96 12.82 -2.41 -21.68
C LEU A 96 13.22 -2.50 -23.15
N LYS A 97 13.28 -3.71 -23.73
CA LYS A 97 13.50 -3.90 -25.17
C LYS A 97 12.41 -3.27 -26.03
N LYS A 98 11.16 -3.23 -25.55
CA LYS A 98 10.01 -2.70 -26.31
C LYS A 98 9.78 -1.21 -26.09
N VAL A 99 10.03 -0.72 -24.88
CA VAL A 99 9.76 0.65 -24.45
C VAL A 99 10.99 1.56 -24.60
N GLY A 100 12.19 0.99 -24.53
CA GLY A 100 13.46 1.70 -24.55
C GLY A 100 13.92 2.13 -23.15
N HIS A 101 15.22 2.36 -23.01
CA HIS A 101 15.85 2.86 -21.78
C HIS A 101 15.94 4.39 -21.72
N ASP A 102 15.49 5.07 -22.78
CA ASP A 102 15.77 6.50 -23.00
C ASP A 102 15.04 7.43 -22.03
N SER A 103 14.00 6.96 -21.34
CA SER A 103 13.23 7.80 -20.42
C SER A 103 12.56 6.99 -19.29
N PRO A 104 12.79 7.36 -18.01
CA PRO A 104 12.13 6.74 -16.86
C PRO A 104 10.61 6.88 -16.88
N TYR A 105 10.08 7.96 -17.47
CA TYR A 105 8.64 8.16 -17.62
C TYR A 105 7.99 7.06 -18.46
N LYS A 106 8.65 6.58 -19.52
CA LYS A 106 8.09 5.52 -20.37
C LYS A 106 7.97 4.20 -19.60
N VAL A 107 8.94 3.90 -18.73
CA VAL A 107 8.91 2.70 -17.88
C VAL A 107 7.84 2.82 -16.81
N LEU A 108 7.68 4.00 -16.21
CA LEU A 108 6.58 4.26 -15.27
C LEU A 108 5.20 4.06 -15.94
N VAL A 109 5.03 4.56 -17.17
CA VAL A 109 3.80 4.36 -17.96
C VAL A 109 3.59 2.88 -18.30
N ALA A 110 4.65 2.14 -18.63
CA ALA A 110 4.55 0.71 -18.89
C ALA A 110 4.09 -0.07 -17.64
N ILE A 111 4.66 0.23 -16.47
CA ILE A 111 4.24 -0.35 -15.18
C ILE A 111 2.77 -0.01 -14.89
N PHE A 112 2.39 1.25 -15.11
CA PHE A 112 1.01 1.71 -14.93
C PHE A 112 0.05 0.95 -15.86
N LEU A 113 0.35 0.81 -17.14
CA LEU A 113 -0.50 0.09 -18.11
C LEU A 113 -0.63 -1.39 -17.75
N ILE A 114 0.46 -2.05 -17.33
CA ILE A 114 0.42 -3.45 -16.88
C ILE A 114 -0.50 -3.57 -15.66
N SER A 115 -0.34 -2.68 -14.68
CA SER A 115 -1.17 -2.64 -13.47
C SER A 115 -2.64 -2.40 -13.81
N ALA A 116 -2.93 -1.51 -14.75
CA ALA A 116 -4.28 -1.22 -15.22
C ALA A 116 -4.89 -2.45 -15.91
N ILE A 117 -4.19 -3.10 -16.84
CA ILE A 117 -4.68 -4.30 -17.53
C ILE A 117 -4.99 -5.42 -16.53
N LEU A 118 -4.10 -5.68 -15.57
CA LEU A 118 -4.31 -6.70 -14.54
C LEU A 118 -5.54 -6.38 -13.69
N THR A 119 -5.70 -5.12 -13.28
CA THR A 119 -6.86 -4.66 -12.49
C THR A 119 -8.16 -4.74 -13.28
N TYR A 120 -8.16 -4.33 -14.55
CA TYR A 120 -9.32 -4.47 -15.46
C TYR A 120 -9.67 -5.92 -15.76
N GLY A 121 -8.71 -6.84 -15.69
CA GLY A 121 -8.92 -8.28 -15.81
C GLY A 121 -9.65 -8.92 -14.62
N GLY A 122 -10.15 -8.13 -13.66
CA GLY A 122 -10.87 -8.61 -12.48
C GLY A 122 -9.96 -9.04 -11.34
N ILE A 123 -8.65 -8.79 -11.44
CA ILE A 123 -7.70 -9.08 -10.36
C ILE A 123 -7.79 -7.97 -9.31
N SER A 124 -7.93 -8.36 -8.05
CA SER A 124 -7.92 -7.42 -6.92
C SER A 124 -6.61 -6.64 -6.86
N LEU A 125 -6.69 -5.32 -6.62
CA LEU A 125 -5.54 -4.43 -6.45
C LEU A 125 -4.50 -4.97 -5.44
N PHE A 126 -4.97 -5.64 -4.39
CA PHE A 126 -4.09 -6.27 -3.40
C PHE A 126 -3.18 -7.34 -4.00
N VAL A 127 -3.71 -8.15 -4.93
CA VAL A 127 -2.94 -9.19 -5.62
C VAL A 127 -2.02 -8.56 -6.67
N VAL A 128 -2.50 -7.55 -7.40
CA VAL A 128 -1.73 -6.84 -8.43
C VAL A 128 -0.43 -6.28 -7.84
N MET A 129 -0.48 -5.70 -6.64
CA MET A 129 0.70 -5.18 -5.96
C MET A 129 1.82 -6.23 -5.77
N PHE A 130 1.49 -7.49 -5.46
CA PHE A 130 2.51 -8.54 -5.28
C PHE A 130 3.20 -8.95 -6.58
N ALA A 131 2.52 -8.84 -7.73
CA ALA A 131 3.13 -9.12 -9.02
C ALA A 131 3.91 -7.92 -9.56
N VAL A 132 3.36 -6.72 -9.39
CA VAL A 132 3.92 -5.48 -9.96
C VAL A 132 5.12 -4.99 -9.16
N LEU A 133 5.09 -5.07 -7.82
CA LEU A 133 6.17 -4.56 -6.97
C LEU A 133 7.56 -5.18 -7.29
N PRO A 134 7.74 -6.51 -7.37
CA PRO A 134 9.04 -7.09 -7.70
C PRO A 134 9.46 -6.77 -9.14
N LEU A 135 8.50 -6.64 -10.07
CA LEU A 135 8.78 -6.21 -11.44
C LEU A 135 9.27 -4.76 -11.51
N ALA A 136 8.58 -3.84 -10.84
CA ALA A 136 8.94 -2.43 -10.76
C ALA A 136 10.34 -2.25 -10.16
N ARG A 137 10.63 -2.99 -9.08
CA ARG A 137 11.96 -3.00 -8.46
C ARG A 137 13.05 -3.47 -9.42
N SER A 138 12.80 -4.53 -10.18
CA SER A 138 13.74 -5.04 -11.20
C SER A 138 13.97 -4.04 -12.33
N LEU A 139 12.91 -3.39 -12.81
CA LEU A 139 12.97 -2.33 -13.84
C LEU A 139 13.79 -1.14 -13.36
N PHE A 140 13.50 -0.60 -12.17
CA PHE A 140 14.25 0.55 -11.64
C PHE A 140 15.72 0.21 -11.36
N LYS A 141 16.02 -0.99 -10.87
CA LYS A 141 17.41 -1.44 -10.69
C LYS A 141 18.17 -1.51 -12.02
N LYS A 142 17.53 -1.96 -13.10
CA LYS A 142 18.14 -2.00 -14.44
C LYS A 142 18.35 -0.61 -15.06
N MET A 143 17.64 0.41 -14.57
CA MET A 143 17.79 1.80 -15.00
C MET A 143 18.73 2.61 -14.11
N ASP A 144 19.35 1.99 -13.09
CA ASP A 144 20.15 2.67 -12.07
C ASP A 144 19.36 3.72 -11.27
N LEU A 145 18.09 3.41 -10.98
CA LEU A 145 17.14 4.29 -10.27
C LEU A 145 16.68 3.71 -8.92
N ALA A 146 17.26 2.60 -8.45
CA ALA A 146 16.82 1.86 -7.28
C ALA A 146 17.91 1.72 -6.21
#